data_AF-K9RCZ9-F1
#
_entry.id   AF-K9RCZ9-F1
#
_cell.length_a   1.000
_cell.length_b   1.000
_cell.length_c   1.000
_cell.angle_alpha   90.00
_cell.angle_beta   90.00
_cell.angle_gamma   90.00
#
_symmetry.space_group_name_H-M   'P 1'
#
loop_
_entity.id
_entity.type
_entity.pdbx_description
1 polymer ?
#
loop_
_entity_poly.entity_id
_entity_poly.type
_entity_poly.pdbx_seq_one_letter_code
_entity_poly.pdbx_strand_id
1 'polypeptide(L)' 'MLVMVKHIKIGEISKNDRPNTNNSEEKKIRNILGHPVKRVIHDKQGNVILDIGDIISFHALERVKQANVLDYLFGSVYRK' A
#
# COMPACT_ATOMS: atom_id res chain seq x y z
N MET A 1 36.74 34.90 20.30
CA MET A 1 35.68 34.04 20.83
C MET A 1 34.54 34.02 19.82
N LEU A 2 34.15 32.82 19.42
CA LEU A 2 33.21 32.48 18.33
C LEU A 2 31.76 32.77 18.74
N VAL A 3 30.95 33.34 17.85
CA VAL A 3 29.61 32.78 17.49
C VAL A 3 29.19 33.35 16.13
N MET A 4 29.36 32.52 15.11
CA MET A 4 28.85 32.70 13.75
C MET A 4 27.39 32.25 13.76
N VAL A 5 26.42 33.16 13.76
CA VAL A 5 25.02 32.81 13.54
C VAL A 5 24.84 32.48 12.07
N LYS A 6 24.96 31.19 11.75
CA LYS A 6 24.71 30.64 10.43
C LYS A 6 23.23 30.87 10.11
N HIS A 7 22.96 31.86 9.25
CA HIS A 7 21.68 31.94 8.55
C HIS A 7 21.50 30.62 7.81
N ILE A 8 20.63 29.75 8.33
CA ILE A 8 20.23 28.54 7.64
C ILE A 8 19.37 29.00 6.47
N LYS A 9 20.03 29.10 5.31
CA LYS A 9 19.42 29.03 4.00
C LYS A 9 18.65 27.72 4.00
N ILE A 10 17.33 27.80 4.07
CA ILE A 10 16.43 26.67 3.83
C ILE A 10 16.44 26.45 2.31
N GLY A 11 17.61 26.06 1.81
CA GLY A 11 17.79 25.57 0.46
C GLY A 11 17.20 24.17 0.41
N GLU A 12 16.42 23.95 -0.64
CA GLU A 12 16.19 22.62 -1.20
C GLU A 12 15.32 21.73 -0.31
N ILE A 13 14.03 22.07 -0.23
CA ILE A 13 13.02 21.00 -0.27
C ILE A 13 13.25 20.25 -1.57
N SER A 14 13.96 19.14 -1.43
CA SER A 14 14.26 18.17 -2.46
C SER A 14 12.98 17.87 -3.23
N LYS A 15 12.86 18.44 -4.43
CA LYS A 15 11.86 18.05 -5.42
C LYS A 15 12.23 16.67 -5.97
N ASN A 16 12.18 15.67 -5.09
CA ASN A 16 12.31 14.26 -5.45
C ASN A 16 11.10 13.46 -4.97
N ASP A 17 9.92 14.10 -4.97
CA ASP A 17 8.64 13.41 -5.05
C ASP A 17 8.42 12.95 -6.50
N ARG A 18 9.04 11.82 -6.86
CA ARG A 18 8.60 11.03 -8.00
C ARG A 18 8.34 9.59 -7.57
N PRO A 19 7.16 9.25 -7.05
CA PRO A 19 6.67 7.90 -7.15
C PRO A 19 5.90 7.74 -8.46
N ASN A 20 6.55 7.20 -9.49
CA ASN A 20 5.84 6.45 -10.53
C ASN A 20 5.33 5.09 -9.97
N THR A 21 5.02 5.01 -8.67
CA THR A 21 4.50 3.84 -7.97
C THR A 21 2.99 3.94 -7.80
N ASN A 22 2.47 5.16 -7.54
CA ASN A 22 1.02 5.43 -7.40
C ASN A 22 0.24 4.89 -8.61
N ASN A 23 0.69 5.19 -9.82
CA ASN A 23 0.03 4.71 -11.04
C ASN A 23 0.05 3.17 -11.15
N SER A 24 1.18 2.55 -10.80
CA SER A 24 1.34 1.10 -10.85
C SER A 24 0.49 0.38 -9.81
N GLU A 25 0.43 0.91 -8.60
CA GLU A 25 -0.37 0.35 -7.50
C GLU A 25 -1.86 0.57 -7.72
N GLU A 26 -2.28 1.77 -8.12
CA GLU A 26 -3.67 2.04 -8.47
C GLU A 26 -4.15 1.16 -9.61
N LYS A 27 -3.30 0.92 -10.63
CA LYS A 27 -3.60 -0.01 -11.71
C LYS A 27 -3.79 -1.44 -11.19
N LYS A 28 -2.93 -1.91 -10.27
CA LYS A 28 -3.09 -3.22 -9.63
C LYS A 28 -4.39 -3.28 -8.84
N ILE A 29 -4.70 -2.25 -8.04
CA ILE A 29 -5.93 -2.15 -7.24
C ILE A 29 -7.15 -2.26 -8.16
N ARG A 30 -7.21 -1.44 -9.22
CA ARG A 30 -8.31 -1.46 -10.19
C ARG A 30 -8.46 -2.83 -10.86
N ASN A 31 -7.34 -3.51 -11.11
CA ASN A 31 -7.33 -4.83 -11.73
C ASN A 31 -7.80 -5.96 -10.80
N ILE A 32 -7.77 -5.79 -9.48
CA ILE A 32 -8.18 -6.84 -8.54
C ILE A 32 -9.58 -6.61 -7.95
N LEU A 33 -10.12 -5.40 -8.06
CA LEU A 33 -11.47 -5.09 -7.57
C LEU A 33 -12.52 -5.99 -8.24
N GLY A 34 -13.48 -6.47 -7.45
CA GLY A 34 -14.55 -7.35 -7.91
C GLY A 34 -14.14 -8.81 -8.09
N HIS A 35 -12.85 -9.14 -7.99
CA HIS A 35 -12.40 -10.53 -8.02
C HIS A 35 -12.55 -11.20 -6.66
N PRO A 36 -12.83 -12.52 -6.62
CA PRO A 36 -12.82 -13.27 -5.38
C PRO A 36 -11.37 -13.53 -4.91
N VAL A 37 -11.19 -13.50 -3.60
CA VAL A 37 -9.95 -13.90 -2.92
C VAL A 37 -9.72 -15.41 -3.08
N LYS A 38 -8.49 -15.84 -3.39
CA LYS A 38 -8.17 -17.26 -3.62
C LYS A 38 -7.46 -17.96 -2.47
N ARG A 39 -6.96 -17.18 -1.52
CA ARG A 39 -6.31 -17.66 -0.29
C ARG A 39 -6.65 -16.74 0.86
N VAL A 40 -6.75 -17.30 2.05
CA VAL A 40 -7.00 -16.53 3.27
C VAL A 40 -5.89 -15.51 3.50
N ILE A 41 -6.29 -14.28 3.83
CA ILE A 41 -5.40 -13.16 4.15
C ILE A 41 -5.48 -12.93 5.66
N HIS A 42 -4.34 -13.03 6.34
CA HIS A 42 -4.25 -12.82 7.78
C HIS A 42 -3.34 -11.63 8.11
N ASP A 43 -3.57 -11.00 9.27
CA ASP A 43 -2.64 -10.05 9.88
C ASP A 43 -1.45 -10.77 10.53
N LYS A 44 -0.42 -10.01 10.96
CA LYS A 44 0.71 -10.49 11.77
C LYS A 44 0.30 -11.22 13.05
N GLN A 45 -0.88 -10.90 13.60
CA GLN A 45 -1.44 -11.57 14.78
C GLN A 45 -2.17 -12.89 14.45
N GLY A 46 -2.26 -13.27 13.17
CA GLY A 46 -2.97 -14.47 12.72
C GLY A 46 -4.49 -14.28 12.58
N ASN A 47 -5.00 -13.07 12.76
CA ASN A 47 -6.42 -12.75 12.57
C ASN A 47 -6.79 -12.76 11.08
N VAL A 48 -7.94 -13.35 10.74
CA VAL A 48 -8.45 -13.36 9.36
C VAL A 48 -8.98 -11.97 8.97
N ILE A 49 -8.45 -11.43 7.87
CA ILE A 49 -8.89 -10.15 7.28
C ILE A 49 -9.83 -10.40 6.09
N LEU A 50 -9.49 -11.37 5.23
CA LEU A 50 -10.30 -11.81 4.09
C LEU A 50 -10.22 -13.32 3.96
N ASP A 51 -11.35 -13.97 3.70
CA ASP A 51 -11.45 -15.40 3.49
C ASP A 51 -11.50 -15.77 2.00
N ILE A 52 -11.46 -17.06 1.69
CA ILE A 52 -11.55 -17.56 0.31
C ILE A 52 -12.97 -17.30 -0.21
N GLY A 53 -13.06 -16.75 -1.41
CA GLY A 53 -14.34 -16.41 -2.03
C GLY A 53 -14.87 -15.01 -1.66
N ASP A 54 -14.29 -14.34 -0.66
CA ASP A 54 -14.63 -12.94 -0.37
C ASP A 54 -14.35 -12.06 -1.60
N ILE A 55 -15.26 -11.13 -1.88
CA ILE A 55 -15.10 -10.18 -2.97
C ILE A 55 -14.14 -9.07 -2.55
N ILE A 56 -13.13 -8.81 -3.38
CA ILE A 56 -12.22 -7.68 -3.21
C ILE A 56 -12.97 -6.39 -3.52
N SER A 57 -13.47 -5.75 -2.47
CA SER A 57 -14.14 -4.45 -2.48
C SER A 57 -13.22 -3.32 -2.02
N PHE A 58 -13.68 -2.07 -2.14
CA PHE A 58 -12.98 -0.92 -1.55
C PHE A 58 -12.80 -1.07 -0.03
N HIS A 59 -13.83 -1.53 0.67
CA HIS A 59 -13.76 -1.78 2.12
C HIS A 59 -12.77 -2.91 2.46
N ALA A 60 -12.72 -3.98 1.64
CA ALA A 60 -11.72 -5.03 1.81
C ALA A 60 -10.28 -4.49 1.66
N LEU A 61 -10.05 -3.61 0.68
CA LEU A 61 -8.74 -2.96 0.48
C LEU A 61 -8.35 -2.06 1.64
N GLU A 62 -9.29 -1.33 2.24
CA GLU A 62 -9.01 -0.51 3.41
C GLU A 62 -8.55 -1.37 4.60
N ARG A 63 -9.27 -2.45 4.89
CA ARG A 63 -8.88 -3.40 5.96
C ARG A 63 -7.48 -3.98 5.73
N VAL A 64 -7.19 -4.38 4.50
CA VAL A 64 -5.89 -4.93 4.11
C VAL A 64 -4.76 -3.89 4.19
N LYS A 65 -5.03 -2.63 3.81
CA LYS A 65 -4.09 -1.51 3.94
C LYS A 65 -3.79 -1.18 5.39
N GLN A 66 -4.82 -1.13 6.23
CA GLN A 66 -4.69 -0.89 7.68
C GLN A 66 -3.84 -1.96 8.36
N ALA A 67 -3.96 -3.22 7.92
CA ALA A 67 -3.13 -4.32 8.40
C ALA A 67 -1.76 -4.44 7.72
N ASN A 68 -1.43 -3.55 6.76
CA ASN A 68 -0.16 -3.57 6.02
C ASN A 68 0.10 -4.89 5.26
N VAL A 69 -0.96 -5.55 4.77
CA VAL A 69 -0.88 -6.85 4.06
C VAL A 69 -1.32 -6.78 2.59
N LEU A 70 -1.26 -5.59 2.00
CA LEU A 70 -1.68 -5.35 0.61
C LEU A 70 -0.89 -6.16 -0.42
N ASP A 71 0.40 -6.40 -0.16
CA ASP A 71 1.24 -7.21 -1.04
C ASP A 71 0.77 -8.69 -1.12
N TYR A 72 0.38 -9.26 0.03
CA TYR A 72 -0.19 -10.60 0.11
C TYR A 72 -1.50 -10.72 -0.66
N LEU A 73 -2.33 -9.66 -0.65
CA LEU A 73 -3.56 -9.62 -1.44
C LEU A 73 -3.25 -9.65 -2.94
N PHE A 74 -2.27 -8.88 -3.42
CA PHE A 74 -1.90 -8.91 -4.84
C PHE A 74 -1.42 -10.29 -5.30
N GLY A 75 -0.73 -11.05 -4.44
CA GLY A 75 -0.34 -12.43 -4.70
C GLY A 75 -1.48 -13.46 -4.58
N SER A 76 -2.63 -13.07 -4.01
CA SER A 76 -3.83 -13.91 -3.87
C SER A 76 -4.73 -13.86 -5.10
N VAL A 77 -4.48 -12.93 -6.03
CA VAL A 77 -5.31 -12.75 -7.21
C VAL A 77 -4.68 -13.42 -8.42
N TYR A 78 -5.50 -14.11 -9.21
CA TYR A 78 -5.05 -14.88 -10.37
C TYR A 78 -4.35 -14.00 -11.39
N ARG A 79 -3.15 -14.39 -11.81
CA ARG A 79 -2.57 -13.97 -13.08
C ARG A 79 -2.61 -15.16 -14.03
N LYS A 80 -3.20 -14.94 -15.20
CA LYS A 80 -3.16 -15.87 -16.32
C LYS A 80 -1.86 -15.67 -17.08
#